data_AF-A0A6J6KBR7-F1
#
_entry.id   AF-A0A6J6KBR7-F1
#
_cell.length_a   1.000
_cell.length_b   1.000
_cell.length_c   1.000
_cell.angle_alpha   90.00
_cell.angle_beta   90.00
_cell.angle_gamma   90.00
#
_symmetry.space_group_name_H-M   'P 1'
#
loop_
_entity.id
_entity.type
_entity.pdbx_description
1 polymer ?
#
loop_
_entity_poly.entity_id
_entity_poly.type
_entity_poly.pdbx_seq_one_letter_code
_entity_poly.pdbx_strand_id
1 'polypeptide(L)'
;METRRWTNPTQPQTLQIAVYLLYIDAVFSVLFGGFTNPLGLFIIIGAGAAFGIANEKRWGYWLGVTVAAVGLVPFVLAIVNDGVGSVLNFNFLLFLIMPLALFGLLLHQQSREYQRIWFS
;
A
#
# COMPACT_ATOMS: atom_id res chain seq x y z
N MET A 1 -5.49 28.68 2.07
CA MET A 1 -6.50 27.80 2.70
C MET A 1 -6.01 26.37 2.51
N GLU A 2 -5.43 25.76 3.54
CA GLU A 2 -5.01 24.36 3.49
C GLU A 2 -6.26 23.47 3.57
N THR A 3 -6.88 23.25 2.41
CA THR A 3 -7.88 22.19 2.26
C THR A 3 -7.15 20.86 2.30
N ARG A 4 -7.38 20.10 3.39
CA ARG A 4 -6.96 18.70 3.47
C ARG A 4 -7.48 17.95 2.25
N ARG A 5 -6.58 17.25 1.55
CA ARG A 5 -6.89 16.58 0.28
C ARG A 5 -6.92 15.07 0.48
N TRP A 6 -7.85 14.41 -0.22
CA TRP A 6 -7.89 12.95 -0.29
C TRP A 6 -6.94 12.41 -1.36
N THR A 7 -6.76 13.17 -2.44
CA THR A 7 -5.85 12.88 -3.55
C THR A 7 -5.19 14.18 -3.98
N ASN A 8 -3.99 14.10 -4.57
CA ASN A 8 -3.27 15.28 -5.03
C ASN A 8 -2.85 15.12 -6.51
N PRO A 9 -3.53 15.82 -7.44
CA PRO A 9 -3.24 15.73 -8.88
C PRO A 9 -1.84 16.22 -9.27
N THR A 10 -1.14 16.96 -8.41
CA THR A 10 0.22 17.45 -8.69
C THR A 10 1.29 16.38 -8.45
N GLN A 11 0.92 15.24 -7.85
CA GLN A 11 1.85 14.13 -7.62
C GLN A 11 2.15 13.39 -8.93
N PRO A 12 3.31 12.72 -9.03
CA PRO A 12 3.60 11.85 -10.15
C PRO A 12 2.56 10.73 -10.28
N GLN A 13 2.29 10.28 -11.50
CA GLN A 13 1.32 9.20 -11.76
C GLN A 13 1.56 7.96 -10.89
N THR A 14 2.82 7.58 -10.68
CA THR A 14 3.21 6.43 -9.85
C THR A 14 2.76 6.57 -8.39
N LEU A 15 2.97 7.74 -7.80
CA LEU A 15 2.57 8.03 -6.43
C LEU A 15 1.05 8.17 -6.29
N GLN A 16 0.38 8.75 -7.29
CA GLN A 16 -1.08 8.80 -7.31
C GLN A 16 -1.70 7.40 -7.34
N ILE A 17 -1.18 6.51 -8.19
CA ILE A 17 -1.65 5.11 -8.22
C ILE A 17 -1.43 4.46 -6.86
N ALA A 18 -0.28 4.66 -6.21
CA ALA A 18 -0.04 4.13 -4.86
C ALA A 18 -1.07 4.64 -3.82
N VAL A 19 -1.44 5.91 -3.86
CA VAL A 19 -2.50 6.48 -3.00
C VAL A 19 -3.84 5.79 -3.26
N TYR A 20 -4.22 5.60 -4.53
CA TYR A 20 -5.45 4.88 -4.86
C TYR A 20 -5.41 3.43 -4.39
N LEU A 21 -4.29 2.73 -4.59
CA LEU A 21 -4.13 1.35 -4.14
C LEU A 21 -4.25 1.21 -2.62
N LEU A 22 -3.67 2.14 -1.83
CA LEU A 22 -3.83 2.13 -0.37
C LEU A 22 -5.29 2.28 0.07
N TYR A 23 -6.07 3.15 -0.59
CA TYR A 23 -7.49 3.28 -0.30
C TYR A 23 -8.27 2.02 -0.69
N ILE A 24 -8.00 1.47 -1.88
CA ILE A 24 -8.67 0.25 -2.36
C ILE A 24 -8.37 -0.93 -1.44
N ASP A 25 -7.11 -1.11 -1.04
CA ASP A 25 -6.67 -2.20 -0.17
C ASP A 25 -7.33 -2.10 1.22
N ALA A 26 -7.42 -0.88 1.77
CA ALA A 26 -8.16 -0.66 3.01
C ALA A 26 -9.65 -1.01 2.87
N VAL A 27 -10.30 -0.60 1.78
CA VAL A 27 -11.71 -0.94 1.52
C VAL A 27 -11.90 -2.45 1.36
N PHE A 28 -11.03 -3.13 0.62
CA PHE A 28 -11.10 -4.58 0.44
C PHE A 28 -10.87 -5.31 1.76
N SER A 29 -9.88 -4.89 2.54
CA SER A 29 -9.64 -5.42 3.89
C SER A 29 -10.89 -5.30 4.76
N VAL A 30 -11.59 -4.16 4.73
CA VAL A 30 -12.89 -3.99 5.41
C VAL A 30 -13.95 -4.98 4.89
N LEU A 31 -14.13 -5.07 3.56
CA LEU A 31 -15.19 -5.87 2.94
C LEU A 31 -14.99 -7.38 3.13
N PHE A 32 -13.74 -7.85 3.13
CA PHE A 32 -13.38 -9.27 3.26
C PHE A 32 -13.10 -9.69 4.71
N GLY A 33 -13.55 -8.90 5.70
CA GLY A 33 -13.52 -9.30 7.11
C GLY A 33 -12.21 -9.04 7.85
N GLY A 34 -11.35 -8.16 7.33
CA GLY A 34 -10.06 -7.78 7.89
C GLY A 34 -10.12 -7.23 9.31
N PHE A 35 -11.28 -6.78 9.80
CA PHE A 35 -11.45 -6.39 11.22
C PHE A 35 -11.26 -7.54 12.21
N THR A 36 -11.38 -8.78 11.74
CA THR A 36 -11.21 -9.98 12.59
C THR A 36 -9.74 -10.40 12.75
N ASN A 37 -8.83 -9.78 12.00
CA ASN A 37 -7.42 -10.14 11.97
C ASN A 37 -6.53 -8.90 12.22
N PRO A 38 -5.53 -8.97 13.11
CA PRO A 38 -4.57 -7.89 13.32
C PRO A 38 -3.91 -7.33 12.05
N LEU A 39 -3.60 -8.20 11.07
CA LEU A 39 -3.06 -7.79 9.78
C LEU A 39 -4.08 -7.00 8.96
N GLY A 40 -5.34 -7.44 8.95
CA GLY A 40 -6.41 -6.73 8.23
C GLY A 40 -6.64 -5.34 8.84
N LEU A 41 -6.65 -5.23 10.17
CA LEU A 41 -6.69 -3.95 10.88
C LEU A 41 -5.51 -3.05 10.51
N PHE A 42 -4.29 -3.61 10.40
CA PHE A 42 -3.11 -2.84 10.01
C PHE A 42 -3.20 -2.33 8.56
N ILE A 43 -3.72 -3.13 7.64
CA ILE A 43 -3.97 -2.72 6.25
C ILE A 43 -5.00 -1.58 6.18
N ILE A 44 -6.04 -1.62 7.04
CA ILE A 44 -7.05 -0.55 7.10
C ILE A 44 -6.43 0.78 7.51
N ILE A 45 -5.43 0.78 8.40
CA ILE A 45 -4.64 1.98 8.75
C ILE A 45 -3.92 2.56 7.51
N GLY A 46 -3.69 1.76 6.48
CA GLY A 46 -3.18 2.19 5.16
C GLY A 46 -3.98 3.31 4.51
N ALA A 47 -5.29 3.43 4.77
CA ALA A 47 -6.08 4.58 4.33
C ALA A 47 -5.57 5.91 4.95
N GLY A 48 -5.09 5.87 6.19
CA GLY A 48 -4.43 7.00 6.85
C GLY A 48 -3.08 7.36 6.22
N ALA A 49 -2.33 6.36 5.73
CA ALA A 49 -1.14 6.61 4.93
C ALA A 49 -1.47 7.30 3.61
N ALA A 50 -2.49 6.81 2.89
CA ALA A 50 -2.94 7.41 1.63
C ALA A 50 -3.31 8.89 1.82
N PHE A 51 -4.05 9.19 2.89
CA PHE A 51 -4.39 10.55 3.27
C PHE A 51 -3.13 11.37 3.63
N GLY A 52 -2.20 10.82 4.41
CA GLY A 52 -0.94 11.48 4.74
C GLY A 52 -0.09 11.80 3.50
N ILE A 53 -0.01 10.86 2.55
CA ILE A 53 0.70 11.03 1.27
C ILE A 53 0.02 12.11 0.42
N ALA A 54 -1.31 12.10 0.33
CA ALA A 54 -2.06 13.12 -0.41
C ALA A 54 -1.86 14.54 0.14
N ASN A 55 -1.53 14.66 1.43
CA ASN A 55 -1.21 15.92 2.10
C ASN A 55 0.31 16.15 2.27
N GLU A 56 1.13 15.44 1.49
CA GLU A 56 2.58 15.61 1.39
C GLU A 56 3.30 15.48 2.75
N LYS A 57 2.81 14.59 3.62
CA LYS A 57 3.41 14.33 4.93
C LYS A 57 4.38 13.14 4.87
N ARG A 58 5.60 13.33 5.39
CA ARG A 58 6.63 12.27 5.42
C ARG A 58 6.20 11.02 6.18
N TRP A 59 5.47 11.20 7.28
CA TRP A 59 4.98 10.06 8.08
C TRP A 59 4.01 9.18 7.29
N GLY A 60 3.16 9.79 6.45
CA GLY A 60 2.19 9.06 5.62
C GLY A 60 2.88 8.17 4.58
N TYR A 61 3.97 8.66 3.98
CA TYR A 61 4.78 7.87 3.05
C TYR A 61 5.41 6.65 3.72
N TRP A 62 6.09 6.85 4.85
CA TRP A 62 6.72 5.75 5.57
C TRP A 62 5.69 4.74 6.08
N LEU A 63 4.55 5.22 6.60
CA LEU A 63 3.46 4.33 6.98
C LEU A 63 2.93 3.53 5.79
N GLY A 64 2.78 4.16 4.62
CA GLY A 64 2.36 3.47 3.39
C GLY A 64 3.35 2.38 2.97
N VAL A 65 4.65 2.67 3.04
CA VAL A 65 5.71 1.69 2.75
C VAL A 65 5.66 0.53 3.75
N THR A 66 5.47 0.81 5.05
CA THR A 66 5.34 -0.23 6.08
C THR A 66 4.09 -1.09 5.85
N VAL A 67 2.95 -0.48 5.55
CA VAL A 67 1.71 -1.22 5.24
C VAL A 67 1.89 -2.12 4.03
N ALA A 68 2.49 -1.60 2.95
CA ALA A 68 2.78 -2.39 1.76
C ALA A 68 3.74 -3.56 2.04
N ALA A 69 4.78 -3.34 2.84
CA ALA A 69 5.72 -4.39 3.24
C ALA A 69 5.05 -5.46 4.10
N VAL A 70 4.22 -5.06 5.08
CA VAL A 70 3.46 -5.99 5.94
C VAL A 70 2.45 -6.79 5.12
N GLY A 71 1.80 -6.17 4.12
CA GLY A 71 0.88 -6.85 3.22
C GLY A 71 1.51 -7.98 2.40
N LEU A 72 2.84 -7.96 2.20
CA LEU A 72 3.57 -9.04 1.51
C LEU A 72 3.91 -10.24 2.42
N VAL A 73 3.85 -10.07 3.75
CA VAL A 73 4.24 -11.12 4.72
C VAL A 73 3.47 -12.44 4.54
N PRO A 74 2.13 -12.44 4.36
CA PRO A 74 1.38 -13.69 4.17
C PRO A 74 1.85 -14.49 2.94
N PHE A 75 2.26 -13.80 1.87
CA PHE A 75 2.74 -14.44 0.65
C PHE A 75 4.12 -15.06 0.83
N VAL A 76 5.02 -14.36 1.54
CA VAL A 76 6.33 -14.91 1.91
C VAL A 76 6.16 -16.15 2.80
N LEU A 77 5.27 -16.08 3.79
CA LEU A 77 4.97 -17.23 4.67
C LEU A 77 4.37 -18.41 3.90
N ALA A 78 3.47 -18.16 2.95
CA ALA A 78 2.92 -19.22 2.10
C ALA A 78 4.01 -19.91 1.27
N ILE A 79 4.95 -19.15 0.69
CA ILE A 79 6.09 -19.74 -0.05
C ILE A 79 6.99 -20.58 0.88
N VAL A 80 7.23 -20.10 2.11
CA VAL A 80 8.09 -20.81 3.08
C VAL A 80 7.44 -22.11 3.57
N ASN A 81 6.13 -22.10 3.84
CA ASN A 81 5.41 -23.25 4.40
C ASN A 81 4.98 -24.27 3.33
N ASP A 82 4.48 -23.79 2.18
CA ASP A 82 3.89 -24.63 1.14
C ASP A 82 4.86 -24.88 -0.04
N GLY A 83 6.04 -24.26 0.00
CA GLY A 83 7.07 -24.35 -1.03
C GLY A 83 6.82 -23.45 -2.25
N VAL A 84 7.80 -23.40 -3.16
CA VAL A 84 7.78 -22.53 -4.36
C VAL A 84 6.65 -22.89 -5.34
N GLY A 85 6.11 -24.11 -5.27
CA GLY A 85 4.96 -24.53 -6.07
C GLY A 85 3.69 -23.70 -5.82
N SER A 86 3.55 -23.10 -4.62
CA SER A 86 2.46 -22.19 -4.28
C SER A 86 2.38 -20.96 -5.20
N VAL A 87 3.51 -20.52 -5.76
CA VAL A 87 3.59 -19.36 -6.66
C VAL A 87 2.90 -19.62 -8.00
N LEU A 88 2.73 -20.89 -8.40
CA LEU A 88 2.01 -21.25 -9.62
C LEU A 88 0.48 -21.26 -9.43
N ASN A 89 -0.01 -21.12 -8.19
CA ASN A 89 -1.44 -21.07 -7.92
C ASN A 89 -2.03 -19.73 -8.39
N PHE A 90 -3.06 -19.79 -9.23
CA PHE A 90 -3.73 -18.58 -9.74
C PHE A 90 -4.27 -17.68 -8.63
N ASN A 91 -4.83 -18.26 -7.56
CA ASN A 91 -5.35 -17.51 -6.43
C ASN A 91 -4.24 -16.74 -5.71
N PHE A 92 -3.09 -17.39 -5.50
CA PHE A 92 -1.91 -16.76 -4.92
C PHE A 92 -1.46 -15.55 -5.74
N LEU A 93 -1.32 -15.72 -7.06
CA LEU A 93 -0.90 -14.64 -7.97
C LEU A 93 -1.91 -13.50 -8.03
N LEU A 94 -3.21 -13.82 -8.07
CA LEU A 94 -4.29 -12.83 -8.11
C LEU A 94 -4.28 -11.94 -6.87
N PHE A 95 -4.08 -12.51 -5.68
CA PHE A 95 -4.02 -11.73 -4.45
C PHE A 95 -2.68 -11.02 -4.26
N LEU A 96 -1.57 -11.55 -4.81
CA LEU A 96 -0.24 -10.94 -4.70
C LEU A 96 -0.11 -9.64 -5.50
N ILE A 97 -0.83 -9.51 -6.62
CA ILE A 97 -0.62 -8.40 -7.56
C ILE A 97 -0.83 -7.02 -6.90
N MET A 98 -1.82 -6.89 -6.02
CA MET A 98 -2.13 -5.63 -5.33
C MET A 98 -1.02 -5.16 -4.38
N PRO A 99 -0.65 -5.94 -3.33
CA PRO A 99 0.39 -5.52 -2.41
C PRO A 99 1.75 -5.41 -3.10
N LEU A 100 2.03 -6.24 -4.12
CA LEU A 100 3.27 -6.16 -4.88
C LEU A 100 3.34 -4.88 -5.72
N ALA A 101 2.27 -4.54 -6.44
CA ALA A 101 2.18 -3.30 -7.19
C ALA A 101 2.29 -2.07 -6.27
N LEU A 102 1.60 -2.10 -5.13
CA LEU A 102 1.66 -1.04 -4.13
C LEU A 102 3.09 -0.82 -3.62
N PHE A 103 3.75 -1.89 -3.19
CA PHE A 103 5.13 -1.84 -2.68
C PHE A 103 6.10 -1.34 -3.75
N GLY A 104 5.99 -1.85 -4.98
CA GLY A 104 6.79 -1.42 -6.11
C GLY A 104 6.60 0.05 -6.45
N LEU A 105 5.37 0.55 -6.47
CA LEU A 105 5.06 1.95 -6.80
C LEU A 105 5.54 2.93 -5.73
N LEU A 106 5.43 2.58 -4.45
CA LEU A 106 5.92 3.44 -3.37
C LEU A 106 7.45 3.56 -3.38
N LEU A 107 8.16 2.47 -3.67
CA LEU A 107 9.62 2.44 -3.75
C LEU A 107 10.18 2.88 -5.11
N HIS A 108 9.32 3.08 -6.10
CA HIS A 108 9.72 3.54 -7.41
C HIS A 108 10.47 4.89 -7.32
N GLN A 109 11.47 5.09 -8.19
CA GLN A 109 12.35 6.27 -8.17
C GLN A 109 11.55 7.58 -8.17
N GLN A 110 10.52 7.68 -9.04
CA GLN A 110 9.64 8.85 -9.12
C GLN A 110 8.94 9.18 -7.79
N SER A 111 8.42 8.17 -7.09
CA SER A 111 7.76 8.34 -5.79
C SER A 111 8.76 8.79 -4.72
N ARG A 112 9.96 8.19 -4.71
CA ARG A 112 11.03 8.51 -3.75
C ARG A 112 11.60 9.91 -3.95
N GLU A 113 11.85 10.31 -5.20
CA GLU A 113 12.36 11.64 -5.53
C GLU A 113 11.34 12.72 -5.16
N TYR A 114 10.07 12.50 -5.50
CA TYR A 114 9.00 13.43 -5.14
C TYR A 114 8.86 13.57 -3.62
N GLN A 115 8.81 12.45 -2.90
CA GLN A 115 8.75 12.45 -1.44
C GLN A 115 9.93 13.21 -0.83
N ARG A 116 11.14 13.01 -1.35
CA ARG A 116 12.34 13.66 -0.82
C ARG A 116 12.31 15.18 -0.93
N ILE A 117 11.76 15.70 -2.02
CA ILE A 117 11.76 17.14 -2.35
C ILE A 117 10.56 17.84 -1.70
N TRP A 118 9.37 17.25 -1.81
CA TRP A 118 8.12 17.95 -1.50
C TRP A 118 7.56 17.61 -0.13
N PHE A 119 7.86 16.43 0.42
CA PHE A 119 7.21 16.04 1.66
C PHE A 119 7.89 16.72 2.85
N SER A 120 7.07 17.20 3.78
CA SER A 120 7.49 17.78 5.05
C SER A 120 7.31 16.81 6.22
#